data_AF-A0A371Y7M3-F1
#
_entry.id   AF-A0A371Y7M3-F1
#
_cell.length_a   1.000
_cell.length_b   1.000
_cell.length_c   1.000
_cell.angle_alpha   90.00
_cell.angle_beta   90.00
_cell.angle_gamma   90.00
#
_symmetry.space_group_name_H-M   'P 1'
#
loop_
_entity.id
_entity.type
_entity.pdbx_description
1 polymer ?
#
loop_
_entity_poly.entity_id
_entity_poly.type
_entity_poly.pdbx_seq_one_letter_code
_entity_poly.pdbx_strand_id
1 'polypeptide(L)'
;MRQNERLAALTFDQQRQVAAVALWPWRAPVFAFGLDEAWGIDPPMLESLFRLAAEAPSPESDQAYRQAVAELRTAQLFASEVEPDTIELVQLEILDSLLTFGALLDSPRAVEAERVVDTASGLANYLDGLVEGSFRSHPWEQSHRQYLADLADQVSGQGYLAARSSVIESACHDVLRSLPDGGLLDSATRRELRVLCEDLGEEVVTMLRWLRTTGY
;
A
#
# COMPACT_ATOMS: atom_id res chain seq x y z
N MET A 1 5.50 14.27 16.30
CA MET A 1 4.06 13.94 16.33
C MET A 1 3.94 12.51 15.84
N ARG A 2 3.35 11.61 16.62
CA ARG A 2 3.18 10.20 16.21
C ARG A 2 2.20 10.14 15.03
N GLN A 3 2.36 9.15 14.13
CA GLN A 3 1.49 8.97 12.95
C GLN A 3 0.00 8.95 13.31
N ASN A 4 -0.32 8.29 14.42
CA ASN A 4 -1.61 8.28 15.09
C ASN A 4 -2.20 9.70 15.35
N GLU A 5 -1.38 10.63 15.84
CA GLU A 5 -1.77 12.02 16.11
C GLU A 5 -1.96 12.82 14.81
N ARG A 6 -1.23 12.48 13.74
CA ARG A 6 -1.40 13.10 12.41
C ARG A 6 -2.72 12.70 11.78
N LEU A 7 -3.06 11.41 11.82
CA LEU A 7 -4.31 10.89 11.26
C LEU A 7 -5.54 11.35 12.05
N ALA A 8 -5.45 11.37 13.38
CA ALA A 8 -6.55 11.85 14.23
C ALA A 8 -6.89 13.34 14.01
N ALA A 9 -5.95 14.14 13.50
CA ALA A 9 -6.17 15.54 13.16
C ALA A 9 -6.85 15.75 11.78
N LEU A 10 -6.95 14.71 10.96
CA LEU A 10 -7.58 14.76 9.64
C LEU A 10 -9.10 14.53 9.74
N THR A 11 -9.84 15.10 8.80
CA THR A 11 -11.23 14.74 8.55
C THR A 11 -11.35 13.29 8.08
N PHE A 12 -12.53 12.69 8.17
CA PHE A 12 -12.76 11.32 7.72
C PHE A 12 -12.37 11.10 6.24
N ASP A 13 -12.78 12.02 5.36
CA ASP A 13 -12.45 11.94 3.93
C ASP A 13 -10.94 12.03 3.69
N GLN A 14 -10.23 12.86 4.46
CA GLN A 14 -8.77 12.94 4.40
C GLN A 14 -8.11 11.66 4.94
N GLN A 15 -8.63 11.04 6.00
CA GLN A 15 -8.13 9.75 6.50
C GLN A 15 -8.27 8.65 5.44
N ARG A 16 -9.42 8.60 4.77
CA ARG A 16 -9.65 7.69 3.65
C ARG A 16 -8.65 7.93 2.52
N GLN A 17 -8.38 9.18 2.17
CA GLN A 17 -7.41 9.50 1.12
C GLN A 17 -5.99 9.09 1.50
N VAL A 18 -5.56 9.29 2.75
CA VAL A 18 -4.26 8.79 3.21
C VAL A 18 -4.18 7.27 3.11
N ALA A 19 -5.23 6.56 3.57
CA ALA A 19 -5.28 5.09 3.49
C ALA A 19 -5.25 4.60 2.02
N ALA A 20 -5.95 5.28 1.12
CA ALA A 20 -5.94 4.95 -0.31
C ALA A 20 -4.56 5.16 -0.94
N VAL A 21 -3.86 6.23 -0.57
CA VAL A 21 -2.49 6.50 -1.02
C VAL A 21 -1.50 5.47 -0.46
N ALA A 22 -1.66 5.06 0.79
CA ALA A 22 -0.83 4.00 1.38
C ALA A 22 -1.02 2.65 0.66
N LEU A 23 -2.22 2.36 0.17
CA LEU A 23 -2.53 1.13 -0.57
C LEU A 23 -2.07 1.14 -2.03
N TRP A 24 -2.07 2.30 -2.69
CA TRP A 24 -1.87 2.39 -4.13
C TRP A 24 -0.55 1.77 -4.64
N PRO A 25 0.62 1.97 -3.98
CA PRO A 25 1.87 1.35 -4.41
C PRO A 25 1.78 -0.19 -4.48
N TRP A 26 0.93 -0.78 -3.66
CA TRP A 26 0.80 -2.24 -3.54
C TRP A 26 -0.10 -2.87 -4.60
N ARG A 27 -0.80 -2.06 -5.40
CA ARG A 27 -1.60 -2.55 -6.51
C ARG A 27 -0.75 -3.35 -7.51
N ALA A 28 0.39 -2.80 -7.93
CA ALA A 28 1.28 -3.47 -8.90
C ALA A 28 1.81 -4.84 -8.42
N PRO A 29 2.40 -4.97 -7.21
CA PRO A 29 2.91 -6.25 -6.72
C PRO A 29 1.82 -7.30 -6.52
N VAL A 30 0.59 -6.90 -6.16
CA VAL A 30 -0.54 -7.84 -6.04
C VAL A 30 -0.81 -8.59 -7.35
N PHE A 31 -0.73 -7.91 -8.50
CA PHE A 31 -1.05 -8.51 -9.81
C PHE A 31 0.16 -9.08 -10.57
N ALA A 32 1.39 -8.72 -10.19
CA ALA A 32 2.58 -9.04 -10.99
C ALA A 32 2.97 -10.52 -11.03
N PHE A 33 2.52 -11.32 -10.07
CA PHE A 33 2.95 -12.71 -9.90
C PHE A 33 1.82 -13.74 -10.10
N GLY A 34 0.61 -13.28 -10.43
CA GLY A 34 -0.59 -14.10 -10.36
C GLY A 34 -1.07 -14.28 -8.92
N LEU A 35 -2.37 -14.47 -8.74
CA LEU A 35 -2.96 -14.90 -7.47
C LEU A 35 -3.11 -16.42 -7.49
N ASP A 36 -3.05 -17.07 -6.34
CA ASP A 36 -3.37 -18.49 -6.25
C ASP A 36 -4.81 -18.73 -6.70
N GLU A 37 -5.01 -19.61 -7.69
CA GLU A 37 -6.32 -19.97 -8.21
C GLU A 37 -7.21 -20.56 -7.11
N ALA A 38 -6.62 -21.25 -6.12
CA ALA A 38 -7.34 -21.83 -4.99
C ALA A 38 -8.01 -20.77 -4.10
N TRP A 39 -7.52 -19.53 -4.11
CA TRP A 39 -8.17 -18.44 -3.37
C TRP A 39 -9.51 -18.04 -3.98
N GLY A 40 -9.73 -18.30 -5.28
CA GLY A 40 -10.99 -18.00 -5.96
C GLY A 40 -11.26 -16.51 -6.10
N ILE A 41 -10.23 -15.66 -6.10
CA ILE A 41 -10.35 -14.20 -6.25
C ILE A 41 -10.43 -13.86 -7.73
N ASP A 42 -11.45 -13.09 -8.12
CA ASP A 42 -11.56 -12.53 -9.46
C ASP A 42 -10.65 -11.28 -9.62
N PRO A 43 -9.64 -11.27 -10.51
CA PRO A 43 -8.71 -10.15 -10.64
C PRO A 43 -9.37 -8.80 -11.00
N PRO A 44 -10.36 -8.73 -11.92
CA PRO A 44 -11.14 -7.51 -12.17
C PRO A 44 -11.85 -6.97 -10.92
N MET A 45 -12.42 -7.83 -10.07
CA MET A 45 -13.02 -7.41 -8.80
C MET A 45 -11.97 -6.80 -7.88
N LEU A 46 -10.80 -7.44 -7.75
CA LEU A 46 -9.71 -6.91 -6.91
C LEU A 46 -9.17 -5.58 -7.44
N GLU A 47 -9.01 -5.45 -8.75
CA GLU A 47 -8.61 -4.20 -9.40
C GLU A 47 -9.63 -3.08 -9.16
N SER A 48 -10.92 -3.44 -9.12
CA SER A 48 -11.98 -2.50 -8.81
C SER A 48 -11.88 -1.95 -7.38
N LEU A 49 -11.44 -2.76 -6.40
CA LEU A 49 -11.23 -2.30 -5.02
C LEU A 49 -10.17 -1.20 -4.96
N PHE A 50 -9.02 -1.38 -5.61
CA PHE A 50 -8.00 -0.32 -5.67
C PHE A 50 -8.55 0.95 -6.30
N ARG A 51 -9.22 0.83 -7.45
CA ARG A 51 -9.81 1.99 -8.14
C ARG A 51 -10.82 2.72 -7.25
N LEU A 52 -11.75 2.00 -6.61
CA LEU A 52 -12.77 2.57 -5.74
C LEU A 52 -12.18 3.21 -4.46
N ALA A 53 -11.09 2.66 -3.92
CA ALA A 53 -10.36 3.29 -2.81
C ALA A 53 -9.82 4.68 -3.21
N ALA A 54 -9.31 4.80 -4.45
CA ALA A 54 -8.70 6.01 -4.99
C ALA A 54 -9.70 7.04 -5.55
N GLU A 55 -10.96 6.64 -5.77
CA GLU A 55 -12.03 7.54 -6.21
C GLU A 55 -12.39 8.58 -5.14
N ALA A 56 -12.98 9.69 -5.58
CA ALA A 56 -13.44 10.74 -4.69
C ALA A 56 -14.49 10.20 -3.71
N PRO A 57 -14.42 10.60 -2.42
CA PRO A 57 -15.42 10.16 -1.45
C PRO A 57 -16.85 10.51 -1.86
N SER A 58 -17.70 9.49 -1.99
CA SER A 58 -19.10 9.61 -2.34
C SER A 58 -19.90 8.39 -1.86
N PRO A 59 -21.19 8.54 -1.52
CA PRO A 59 -22.05 7.41 -1.14
C PRO A 59 -22.07 6.28 -2.17
N GLU A 60 -22.02 6.62 -3.45
CA GLU A 60 -21.99 5.68 -4.57
C GLU A 60 -20.67 4.88 -4.59
N SER A 61 -19.53 5.57 -4.47
CA SER A 61 -18.22 4.90 -4.40
C SER A 61 -18.13 3.98 -3.16
N ASP A 62 -18.68 4.41 -2.01
CA ASP A 62 -18.65 3.65 -0.77
C ASP A 62 -19.51 2.38 -0.88
N GLN A 63 -20.69 2.51 -1.48
CA GLN A 63 -21.57 1.37 -1.70
C GLN A 63 -20.94 0.36 -2.67
N ALA A 64 -20.31 0.83 -3.74
CA ALA A 64 -19.61 -0.02 -4.70
C ALA A 64 -18.41 -0.73 -4.03
N TYR A 65 -17.63 -0.02 -3.21
CA TYR A 65 -16.51 -0.60 -2.47
C TYR A 65 -17.01 -1.69 -1.51
N ARG A 66 -18.07 -1.40 -0.75
CA ARG A 66 -18.67 -2.37 0.19
C ARG A 66 -19.17 -3.63 -0.53
N GLN A 67 -19.72 -3.49 -1.73
CA GLN A 67 -20.13 -4.65 -2.54
C GLN A 67 -18.93 -5.51 -2.96
N ALA A 68 -17.86 -4.88 -3.45
CA ALA A 68 -16.65 -5.61 -3.83
C ALA A 68 -15.96 -6.28 -2.62
N VAL A 69 -15.97 -5.63 -1.44
CA VAL A 69 -15.49 -6.25 -0.19
C VAL A 69 -16.33 -7.46 0.19
N ALA A 70 -17.65 -7.39 0.04
CA ALA A 70 -18.52 -8.52 0.34
C ALA A 70 -18.21 -9.72 -0.56
N GLU A 71 -17.88 -9.48 -1.84
CA GLU A 71 -17.42 -10.50 -2.78
C GLU A 71 -16.05 -11.06 -2.38
N LEU A 72 -15.06 -10.21 -2.07
CA LEU A 72 -13.74 -10.65 -1.63
C LEU A 72 -13.81 -11.53 -0.38
N ARG A 73 -14.72 -11.24 0.57
CA ARG A 73 -14.93 -12.06 1.78
C ARG A 73 -15.44 -13.48 1.50
N THR A 74 -15.91 -13.77 0.29
CA THR A 74 -16.28 -15.13 -0.12
C THR A 74 -15.11 -15.96 -0.63
N ALA A 75 -13.94 -15.33 -0.85
CA ALA A 75 -12.72 -15.99 -1.27
C ALA A 75 -12.19 -16.95 -0.20
N GLN A 76 -11.54 -18.04 -0.64
CA GLN A 76 -11.01 -19.09 0.23
C GLN A 76 -9.51 -18.87 0.52
N LEU A 77 -9.18 -17.73 1.12
CA LEU A 77 -7.80 -17.27 1.33
C LEU A 77 -6.95 -18.20 2.21
N PHE A 78 -7.57 -19.05 3.04
CA PHE A 78 -6.91 -19.88 4.05
C PHE A 78 -7.15 -21.39 3.90
N ALA A 79 -7.49 -21.85 2.70
CA ALA A 79 -7.72 -23.27 2.47
C ALA A 79 -6.42 -24.12 2.42
N SER A 80 -5.24 -23.48 2.36
CA SER A 80 -3.94 -24.14 2.27
C SER A 80 -3.31 -24.35 3.66
N GLU A 81 -2.82 -25.57 3.94
CA GLU A 81 -2.03 -25.90 5.14
C GLU A 81 -0.54 -25.50 4.99
N VAL A 82 -0.15 -24.93 3.84
CA VAL A 82 1.22 -24.53 3.53
C VAL A 82 1.45 -23.08 3.97
N GLU A 83 2.58 -22.82 4.62
CA GLU A 83 3.00 -21.46 4.97
C GLU A 83 3.25 -20.65 3.69
N PRO A 84 2.68 -19.44 3.56
CA PRO A 84 2.79 -18.65 2.35
C PRO A 84 4.24 -18.24 2.09
N ASP A 85 4.64 -18.22 0.82
CA ASP A 85 5.93 -17.63 0.44
C ASP A 85 5.92 -16.09 0.61
N THR A 86 7.06 -15.44 0.41
CA THR A 86 7.18 -13.97 0.57
C THR A 86 6.18 -13.20 -0.31
N ILE A 87 5.90 -13.66 -1.53
CA ILE A 87 4.99 -12.99 -2.45
C ILE A 87 3.55 -13.19 -2.00
N GLU A 88 3.19 -14.43 -1.67
CA GLU A 88 1.86 -14.78 -1.16
C GLU A 88 1.56 -14.02 0.14
N LEU A 89 2.53 -13.91 1.06
CA LEU A 89 2.40 -13.13 2.29
C LEU A 89 2.09 -11.67 1.98
N VAL A 90 2.86 -11.04 1.08
CA VAL A 90 2.61 -9.65 0.68
C VAL A 90 1.21 -9.50 0.07
N GLN A 91 0.80 -10.42 -0.80
CA GLN A 91 -0.54 -10.39 -1.40
C GLN A 91 -1.63 -10.50 -0.32
N LEU A 92 -1.51 -11.43 0.63
CA LEU A 92 -2.47 -11.65 1.70
C LEU A 92 -2.61 -10.43 2.63
N GLU A 93 -1.49 -9.81 3.03
CA GLU A 93 -1.49 -8.60 3.87
C GLU A 93 -2.16 -7.41 3.17
N ILE A 94 -2.03 -7.31 1.84
CA ILE A 94 -2.70 -6.26 1.06
C ILE A 94 -4.19 -6.56 0.89
N LEU A 95 -4.57 -7.83 0.70
CA LEU A 95 -5.98 -8.24 0.71
C LEU A 95 -6.63 -7.91 2.06
N ASP A 96 -5.97 -8.20 3.18
CA ASP A 96 -6.46 -7.83 4.51
C ASP A 96 -6.56 -6.30 4.69
N SER A 97 -5.59 -5.56 4.16
CA SER A 97 -5.63 -4.09 4.20
C SER A 97 -6.78 -3.50 3.37
N LEU A 98 -7.17 -4.12 2.25
CA LEU A 98 -8.37 -3.74 1.50
C LEU A 98 -9.66 -4.03 2.29
N LEU A 99 -9.71 -5.16 3.01
CA LEU A 99 -10.83 -5.45 3.92
C LEU A 99 -10.90 -4.43 5.07
N THR A 100 -9.76 -4.03 5.62
CA THR A 100 -9.63 -3.01 6.67
C THR A 100 -10.05 -1.63 6.16
N PHE A 101 -9.69 -1.26 4.92
CA PHE A 101 -10.19 -0.05 4.28
C PHE A 101 -11.73 -0.10 4.14
N GLY A 102 -12.31 -1.25 3.83
CA GLY A 102 -13.77 -1.42 3.84
C GLY A 102 -14.39 -1.11 5.20
N ALA A 103 -13.76 -1.55 6.29
CA ALA A 103 -14.22 -1.27 7.65
C ALA A 103 -14.11 0.22 8.04
N LEU A 104 -13.11 0.93 7.50
CA LEU A 104 -13.01 2.39 7.62
C LEU A 104 -14.26 3.09 7.06
N LEU A 105 -14.86 2.58 5.97
CA LEU A 105 -16.08 3.16 5.39
C LEU A 105 -17.30 3.03 6.30
N ASP A 106 -17.34 2.00 7.16
CA ASP A 106 -18.44 1.74 8.08
C ASP A 106 -18.28 2.48 9.42
N SER A 107 -17.04 2.82 9.79
CA SER A 107 -16.75 3.51 11.04
C SER A 107 -15.66 4.57 10.84
N PRO A 108 -15.95 5.86 11.06
CA PRO A 108 -14.97 6.94 10.95
C PRO A 108 -14.01 6.96 12.15
N ARG A 109 -13.34 5.83 12.40
CA ARG A 109 -12.33 5.65 13.42
C ARG A 109 -10.97 5.77 12.75
N ALA A 110 -10.16 6.72 13.21
CA ALA A 110 -8.78 6.89 12.78
C ALA A 110 -7.94 5.61 12.88
N VAL A 111 -8.35 4.67 13.75
CA VAL A 111 -7.71 3.36 13.96
C VAL A 111 -7.66 2.52 12.69
N GLU A 112 -8.73 2.48 11.87
CA GLU A 112 -8.71 1.63 10.67
C GLU A 112 -7.86 2.26 9.56
N ALA A 113 -7.89 3.59 9.43
CA ALA A 113 -6.99 4.30 8.52
C ALA A 113 -5.52 4.11 8.94
N GLU A 114 -5.24 4.20 10.25
CA GLU A 114 -3.90 3.93 10.80
C GLU A 114 -3.45 2.52 10.46
N ARG A 115 -4.28 1.50 10.70
CA ARG A 115 -3.96 0.12 10.38
C ARG A 115 -3.57 -0.08 8.92
N VAL A 116 -4.30 0.53 7.97
CA VAL A 116 -3.95 0.45 6.55
C VAL A 116 -2.56 1.07 6.27
N VAL A 117 -2.27 2.24 6.86
CA VAL A 117 -0.98 2.91 6.67
C VAL A 117 0.16 2.14 7.35
N ASP A 118 -0.10 1.58 8.53
CA ASP A 118 0.85 0.77 9.29
C ASP A 118 1.16 -0.55 8.60
N THR A 119 0.17 -1.22 8.00
CA THR A 119 0.42 -2.44 7.22
C THR A 119 1.27 -2.13 6.00
N ALA A 120 0.94 -1.08 5.24
CA ALA A 120 1.77 -0.64 4.10
C ALA A 120 3.21 -0.32 4.53
N SER A 121 3.39 0.42 5.62
CA SER A 121 4.72 0.74 6.15
C SER A 121 5.46 -0.49 6.69
N GLY A 122 4.73 -1.40 7.34
CA GLY A 122 5.23 -2.66 7.86
C GLY A 122 5.74 -3.57 6.75
N LEU A 123 5.01 -3.69 5.65
CA LEU A 123 5.44 -4.44 4.46
C LEU A 123 6.69 -3.85 3.84
N ALA A 124 6.78 -2.52 3.72
CA ALA A 124 7.99 -1.86 3.21
C ALA A 124 9.22 -2.18 4.08
N ASN A 125 9.08 -2.07 5.40
CA ASN A 125 10.15 -2.43 6.34
C ASN A 125 10.50 -3.92 6.32
N TYR A 126 9.50 -4.79 6.19
CA TYR A 126 9.71 -6.23 6.09
C TYR A 126 10.55 -6.58 4.86
N LEU A 127 10.19 -6.04 3.70
CA LEU A 127 10.93 -6.25 2.45
C LEU A 127 12.35 -5.68 2.50
N ASP A 128 12.54 -4.48 3.07
CA ASP A 128 13.87 -3.93 3.32
C ASP A 128 14.71 -4.87 4.20
N GLY A 129 14.12 -5.44 5.26
CA GLY A 129 14.77 -6.39 6.14
C GLY A 129 15.17 -7.69 5.44
N LEU A 130 14.37 -8.19 4.49
CA LEU A 130 14.74 -9.35 3.68
C LEU A 130 15.92 -9.05 2.75
N VAL A 131 15.94 -7.85 2.14
CA VAL A 131 17.06 -7.42 1.29
C VAL A 131 18.34 -7.24 2.12
N GLU A 132 18.26 -6.60 3.28
CA GLU A 132 19.41 -6.41 4.18
C GLU A 132 19.93 -7.74 4.73
N GLY A 133 19.02 -8.68 5.06
CA GLY A 133 19.35 -10.01 5.54
C GLY A 133 19.86 -10.97 4.46
N SER A 134 19.78 -10.60 3.18
CA SER A 134 20.20 -11.45 2.07
C SER A 134 21.72 -11.58 1.98
N PHE A 135 22.19 -12.80 1.77
CA PHE A 135 23.61 -13.06 1.47
C PHE A 135 24.03 -12.58 0.07
N ARG A 136 23.09 -12.08 -0.74
CA ARG A 136 23.34 -11.58 -2.10
C ARG A 136 23.11 -10.08 -2.16
N SER A 137 24.00 -9.38 -2.83
CA SER A 137 23.81 -7.95 -3.12
C SER A 137 22.64 -7.74 -4.06
N HIS A 138 21.77 -6.78 -3.73
CA HIS A 138 20.72 -6.31 -4.60
C HIS A 138 21.32 -5.54 -5.79
N PRO A 139 20.84 -5.73 -7.05
CA PRO A 139 21.41 -5.08 -8.22
C PRO A 139 21.46 -3.54 -8.15
N TRP A 140 20.55 -2.94 -7.36
CA TRP A 140 20.44 -1.49 -7.18
C TRP A 140 20.87 -1.00 -5.80
N GLU A 141 21.59 -1.82 -5.04
CA GLU A 141 22.04 -1.49 -3.69
C GLU A 141 22.76 -0.13 -3.60
N GLN A 142 23.61 0.20 -4.59
CA GLN A 142 24.29 1.50 -4.63
C GLN A 142 23.32 2.67 -4.83
N SER A 143 22.35 2.53 -5.74
CA SER A 143 21.34 3.57 -5.98
C SER A 143 20.44 3.76 -4.75
N HIS A 144 20.06 2.67 -4.08
CA HIS A 144 19.28 2.72 -2.84
C HIS A 144 20.05 3.45 -1.74
N ARG A 145 21.35 3.14 -1.57
CA ARG A 145 22.22 3.83 -0.61
C ARG A 145 22.39 5.32 -0.93
N GLN A 146 22.52 5.68 -2.21
CA GLN A 146 22.60 7.07 -2.62
C GLN A 146 21.30 7.82 -2.31
N TYR A 147 20.15 7.23 -2.64
CA TYR A 147 18.83 7.80 -2.32
C TYR A 147 18.68 8.08 -0.82
N LEU A 148 19.04 7.11 0.04
CA LEU A 148 19.00 7.29 1.48
C LEU A 148 19.96 8.37 1.99
N ALA A 149 21.16 8.47 1.39
CA ALA A 149 22.12 9.51 1.73
C ALA A 149 21.61 10.92 1.37
N ASP A 150 20.89 11.06 0.27
CA ASP A 150 20.30 12.34 -0.15
C ASP A 150 19.15 12.79 0.78
N LEU A 151 18.56 11.85 1.54
CA LEU A 151 17.50 12.08 2.51
C LEU A 151 17.97 12.07 3.98
N ALA A 152 19.28 12.04 4.26
CA ALA A 152 19.85 11.64 5.55
C ALA A 152 19.26 12.34 6.80
N ASP A 153 18.78 13.58 6.67
CA ASP A 153 18.17 14.33 7.79
C ASP A 153 16.67 14.00 8.03
N GLN A 154 16.01 13.30 7.11
CA GLN A 154 14.55 13.09 7.10
C GLN A 154 14.12 11.66 7.41
N VAL A 155 14.95 10.66 7.11
CA VAL A 155 14.58 9.22 7.16
C VAL A 155 15.60 8.35 7.93
N SER A 156 16.33 8.96 8.88
CA SER A 156 17.40 8.29 9.62
C SER A 156 16.94 6.97 10.25
N GLY A 157 17.64 5.88 9.92
CA GLY A 157 17.37 4.53 10.43
C GLY A 157 16.33 3.72 9.65
N GLN A 158 15.81 4.23 8.53
CA GLN A 158 14.88 3.50 7.65
C GLN A 158 15.62 2.77 6.52
N GLY A 159 15.03 1.67 6.07
CA GLY A 159 15.39 1.01 4.82
C GLY A 159 14.90 1.80 3.59
N TYR A 160 15.25 1.32 2.39
CA TYR A 160 14.99 2.03 1.15
C TYR A 160 13.49 2.16 0.84
N LEU A 161 12.74 1.06 0.88
CA LEU A 161 11.30 1.09 0.63
C LEU A 161 10.57 1.86 1.72
N ALA A 162 10.96 1.70 2.99
CA ALA A 162 10.39 2.44 4.10
C ALA A 162 10.57 3.96 3.91
N ALA A 163 11.75 4.41 3.50
CA ALA A 163 12.01 5.81 3.18
C ALA A 163 11.15 6.31 2.02
N ARG A 164 11.04 5.53 0.93
CA ARG A 164 10.18 5.87 -0.22
C ARG A 164 8.71 6.01 0.18
N SER A 165 8.19 5.07 0.98
CA SER A 165 6.83 5.13 1.51
C SER A 165 6.61 6.37 2.38
N SER A 166 7.57 6.73 3.23
CA SER A 166 7.47 7.94 4.08
C SER A 166 7.46 9.25 3.28
N VAL A 167 8.21 9.31 2.18
CA VAL A 167 8.18 10.45 1.25
C VAL A 167 6.81 10.57 0.58
N ILE A 168 6.21 9.47 0.15
CA ILE A 168 4.86 9.45 -0.44
C ILE A 168 3.80 9.88 0.59
N GLU A 169 3.87 9.37 1.82
CA GLU A 169 2.95 9.78 2.90
C GLU A 169 3.08 11.28 3.19
N SER A 170 4.30 11.79 3.26
CA SER A 170 4.56 13.22 3.47
C SER A 170 4.00 14.08 2.33
N ALA A 171 4.23 13.66 1.07
CA ALA A 171 3.66 14.32 -0.10
C ALA A 171 2.12 14.28 -0.07
N CYS A 172 1.52 13.17 0.34
CA CYS A 172 0.07 13.05 0.52
C CYS A 172 -0.46 14.10 1.50
N HIS A 173 0.15 14.21 2.68
CA HIS A 173 -0.24 15.21 3.67
C HIS A 173 -0.13 16.65 3.15
N ASP A 174 0.87 16.95 2.32
CA ASP A 174 1.02 18.27 1.70
C ASP A 174 -0.04 18.55 0.63
N VAL A 175 -0.40 17.53 -0.15
CA VAL A 175 -1.53 17.60 -1.09
C VAL A 175 -2.84 17.82 -0.34
N LEU A 176 -3.11 17.07 0.74
CA LEU A 176 -4.34 17.23 1.52
C LEU A 176 -4.47 18.60 2.18
N ARG A 177 -3.34 19.25 2.49
CA ARG A 177 -3.34 20.61 3.05
C ARG A 177 -3.69 21.67 2.01
N SER A 178 -3.33 21.43 0.75
CA SER A 178 -3.55 22.37 -0.37
C SER A 178 -4.84 22.11 -1.14
N LEU A 179 -5.26 20.86 -1.22
CA LEU A 179 -6.43 20.35 -1.93
C LEU A 179 -7.15 19.32 -1.03
N PRO A 180 -7.93 19.77 -0.04
CA PRO A 180 -8.52 18.87 0.96
C PRO A 180 -9.57 17.91 0.36
N ASP A 181 -10.23 18.33 -0.73
CA ASP A 181 -11.32 17.57 -1.37
C ASP A 181 -10.86 16.86 -2.65
N GLY A 182 -11.57 15.79 -3.02
CA GLY A 182 -11.36 14.99 -4.24
C GLY A 182 -10.67 13.64 -4.03
N GLY A 183 -10.73 12.79 -5.04
CA GLY A 183 -10.05 11.49 -5.10
C GLY A 183 -8.62 11.60 -5.62
N LEU A 184 -7.79 10.58 -5.38
CA LEU A 184 -6.41 10.48 -5.87
C LEU A 184 -6.31 10.63 -7.41
N LEU A 185 -7.41 10.42 -8.13
CA LEU A 185 -7.47 10.45 -9.59
C LEU A 185 -7.84 11.82 -10.19
N ASP A 186 -8.18 12.83 -9.37
CA ASP A 186 -8.97 13.97 -9.83
C ASP A 186 -8.17 15.19 -10.32
N SER A 187 -6.92 15.38 -9.87
CA SER A 187 -6.15 16.63 -10.12
C SER A 187 -4.74 16.38 -10.66
N ALA A 188 -4.10 17.42 -11.20
CA ALA A 188 -2.71 17.34 -11.67
C ALA A 188 -1.73 16.99 -10.53
N THR A 189 -1.85 17.66 -9.39
CA THR A 189 -1.02 17.38 -8.20
C THR A 189 -1.28 15.98 -7.65
N ARG A 190 -2.53 15.50 -7.69
CA ARG A 190 -2.86 14.13 -7.27
C ARG A 190 -2.37 13.07 -8.27
N ARG A 191 -2.27 13.41 -9.56
CA ARG A 191 -1.59 12.59 -10.56
C ARG A 191 -0.09 12.44 -10.28
N GLU A 192 0.60 13.49 -9.83
CA GLU A 192 2.01 13.38 -9.42
C GLU A 192 2.16 12.42 -8.23
N LEU A 193 1.29 12.52 -7.23
CA LEU A 193 1.27 11.58 -6.10
C LEU A 193 1.01 10.14 -6.56
N ARG A 194 0.10 9.95 -7.53
CA ARG A 194 -0.17 8.64 -8.13
C ARG A 194 1.07 8.08 -8.84
N VAL A 195 1.78 8.90 -9.62
CA VAL A 195 3.02 8.49 -10.30
C VAL A 195 4.07 8.03 -9.28
N LEU A 196 4.26 8.76 -8.18
CA LEU A 196 5.19 8.33 -7.12
C LEU A 196 4.80 6.96 -6.52
N CYS A 197 3.51 6.71 -6.36
CA CYS A 197 3.00 5.42 -5.88
C CYS A 197 3.22 4.31 -6.92
N GLU A 198 2.96 4.58 -8.20
CA GLU A 198 3.17 3.64 -9.31
C GLU A 198 4.66 3.29 -9.45
N ASP A 199 5.55 4.28 -9.39
CA ASP A 199 7.01 4.09 -9.42
C ASP A 199 7.48 3.20 -8.25
N LEU A 200 6.99 3.44 -7.03
CA LEU A 200 7.29 2.58 -5.89
C LEU A 200 6.74 1.15 -6.11
N GLY A 201 5.52 1.01 -6.65
CA GLY A 201 4.94 -0.30 -6.94
C GLY A 201 5.78 -1.11 -7.92
N GLU A 202 6.32 -0.49 -8.96
CA GLU A 202 7.22 -1.14 -9.92
C GLU A 202 8.56 -1.57 -9.29
N GLU A 203 9.10 -0.74 -8.39
CA GLU A 203 10.29 -1.08 -7.62
C GLU A 203 10.05 -2.26 -6.69
N VAL A 204 8.91 -2.31 -6.00
CA VAL A 204 8.50 -3.44 -5.15
C VAL A 204 8.36 -4.72 -5.97
N VAL A 205 7.71 -4.65 -7.16
CA VAL A 205 7.62 -5.81 -8.08
C VAL A 205 9.00 -6.34 -8.41
N THR A 206 9.95 -5.46 -8.72
CA THR A 206 11.28 -5.93 -9.09
C THR A 206 12.06 -6.48 -7.89
N MET A 207 11.90 -5.87 -6.72
CA MET A 207 12.48 -6.38 -5.48
C MET A 207 11.94 -7.77 -5.13
N LEU A 208 10.63 -7.98 -5.18
CA LEU A 208 10.00 -9.29 -4.96
C LEU A 208 10.49 -10.35 -5.96
N ARG A 209 10.63 -9.97 -7.23
CA ARG A 209 11.20 -10.86 -8.25
C ARG A 209 12.63 -11.26 -7.90
N TRP A 210 13.45 -10.30 -7.44
CA TRP A 210 14.81 -10.59 -7.00
C TRP A 210 14.83 -11.50 -5.77
N LEU A 211 14.03 -11.20 -4.73
CA LEU A 211 13.88 -12.01 -3.51
C LEU A 211 13.56 -13.47 -3.88
N ARG A 212 12.57 -13.69 -4.75
CA ARG A 212 12.22 -15.02 -5.29
C ARG A 212 13.39 -15.74 -5.94
N THR A 213 14.18 -15.05 -6.76
CA THR A 213 15.36 -15.66 -7.42
C THR A 213 16.53 -15.92 -6.47
N THR A 214 16.51 -15.33 -5.27
CA THR A 214 17.58 -15.43 -4.28
C THR A 214 17.25 -16.35 -3.11
N GLY A 215 16.05 -16.93 -3.08
CA GLY A 215 15.65 -17.97 -2.12
C GLY A 215 14.77 -17.47 -0.97
N TYR A 216 14.15 -16.29 -1.15
CA TYR A 216 13.09 -15.75 -0.29
C TYR A 216 11.72 -15.90 -0.95
#